data_AF-A0A7S3BFJ4-F1
#
_entry.id   AF-A0A7S3BFJ4-F1
#
_cell.length_a   1.000
_cell.length_b   1.000
_cell.length_c   1.000
_cell.angle_alpha   90.00
_cell.angle_beta   90.00
_cell.angle_gamma   90.00
#
_symmetry.space_group_name_H-M   'P 1'
#
loop_
_entity.id
_entity.type
_entity.pdbx_description
1 polymer ?
#
loop_
_entity_poly.entity_id
_entity_poly.type
_entity_poly.pdbx_seq_one_letter_code
_entity_poly.pdbx_strand_id
1 'polypeptide(L)'
;WRAYISLSMLCIPVIVQPLVDQAFQDNLPYSRFSLRFSPSDIPTLPQRLRKIAQNRSRVCALRRAAARYARALMWEPPGIAYHMLQVSLCQRALIRILRVQEATMRGERARRQSLPAWHKCALMTAKHLMKAHAADQRSTWPAIRPPPYNQKPS
;
A
#
# COMPACT_ATOMS: atom_id res chain seq x y z
N TRP A 1 1.98 -11.62 7.90
CA TRP A 1 2.23 -11.80 9.35
C TRP A 1 3.61 -11.33 9.79
N ARG A 2 4.72 -11.71 9.11
CA ARG A 2 6.09 -11.34 9.55
C ARG A 2 6.36 -9.83 9.65
N ALA A 3 5.79 -9.03 8.75
CA ALA A 3 5.88 -7.58 8.82
C ALA A 3 5.24 -7.00 10.09
N TYR A 4 4.07 -7.51 10.48
CA TYR A 4 3.40 -7.10 11.73
C TYR A 4 4.28 -7.36 12.95
N ILE A 5 4.81 -8.58 13.11
CA ILE A 5 5.68 -8.93 14.24
C ILE A 5 6.91 -8.04 14.31
N SER A 6 7.53 -7.76 13.16
CA SER A 6 8.67 -6.85 13.07
C SER A 6 8.32 -5.46 13.60
N LEU A 7 7.18 -4.91 13.19
CA LEU A 7 6.73 -3.58 13.63
C LEU A 7 6.36 -3.55 15.11
N SER A 8 5.71 -4.58 15.63
CA SER A 8 5.35 -4.70 17.05
C SER A 8 6.59 -4.75 17.96
N MET A 9 7.70 -5.30 17.47
CA MET A 9 8.98 -5.32 18.20
C MET A 9 9.88 -4.12 17.87
N LEU A 10 9.37 -3.09 17.19
CA LEU A 10 10.15 -1.92 16.72
C LEU A 10 11.38 -2.30 15.87
N CYS A 11 11.32 -3.47 15.22
CA CYS A 11 12.26 -3.89 14.20
C CYS A 11 11.92 -3.23 12.86
N ILE A 12 12.92 -3.10 11.99
CA ILE A 12 12.74 -2.56 10.63
C ILE A 12 12.53 -3.77 9.70
N PRO A 13 11.38 -3.88 9.01
CA PRO A 13 11.16 -4.95 8.06
C PRO A 13 12.17 -4.89 6.91
N VAL A 14 12.75 -6.05 6.57
CA VAL A 14 13.63 -6.23 5.41
C VAL A 14 12.87 -7.06 4.38
N ILE A 15 12.75 -6.54 3.16
CA ILE A 15 11.99 -7.14 2.06
C ILE A 15 12.95 -7.41 0.90
N VAL A 16 13.08 -8.69 0.52
CA VAL A 16 13.98 -9.15 -0.56
C VAL A 16 13.19 -9.68 -1.78
N GLN A 17 11.86 -9.67 -1.71
CA GLN A 17 10.98 -10.24 -2.73
C GLN A 17 10.37 -9.13 -3.61
N PRO A 18 10.97 -8.81 -4.77
CA PRO A 18 10.48 -7.71 -5.61
C PRO A 18 9.15 -8.03 -6.31
N LEU A 19 8.85 -9.32 -6.51
CA LEU A 19 7.67 -9.79 -7.23
C LEU A 19 6.48 -10.14 -6.32
N VAL A 20 6.61 -9.92 -5.01
CA VAL A 20 5.56 -10.23 -4.04
C VAL A 20 5.01 -8.95 -3.45
N ASP A 21 3.75 -8.67 -3.76
CA ASP A 21 3.02 -7.56 -3.16
C ASP A 21 2.91 -7.74 -1.65
N GLN A 22 3.25 -6.68 -0.92
CA GLN A 22 3.12 -6.65 0.51
C GLN A 22 1.68 -6.36 0.92
N ALA A 23 1.32 -6.75 2.15
CA ALA A 23 0.00 -6.48 2.70
C ALA A 23 -0.30 -4.97 2.66
N PHE A 24 -1.41 -4.60 2.02
CA PHE A 24 -1.84 -3.20 1.89
C PHE A 24 -0.77 -2.30 1.24
N GLN A 25 0.09 -2.84 0.36
CA GLN A 25 1.12 -2.05 -0.35
C GLN A 25 0.53 -0.87 -1.15
N ASP A 26 -0.73 -0.98 -1.57
CA ASP A 26 -1.49 0.06 -2.25
C ASP A 26 -1.82 1.26 -1.33
N ASN A 27 -1.80 1.05 -0.01
CA ASN A 27 -2.21 2.03 1.00
C ASN A 27 -1.07 2.44 1.95
N LEU A 28 -0.07 1.58 2.15
CA LEU A 28 1.02 1.79 3.09
C LEU A 28 2.32 2.16 2.37
N PRO A 29 2.98 3.25 2.77
CA PRO A 29 4.24 3.66 2.16
C PRO A 29 5.41 2.84 2.73
N TYR A 30 5.53 1.58 2.28
CA TYR A 30 6.58 0.66 2.72
C TYR A 30 7.99 1.26 2.64
N SER A 31 8.26 2.11 1.64
CA SER A 31 9.55 2.82 1.50
C SER A 31 9.92 3.71 2.70
N ARG A 32 8.94 4.11 3.53
CA ARG A 32 9.17 4.97 4.70
C ARG A 32 9.54 4.20 5.96
N PHE A 33 9.22 2.91 6.05
CA PHE A 33 9.39 2.13 7.28
C PHE A 33 10.02 0.75 7.08
N SER A 34 10.31 0.34 5.85
CA SER A 34 10.97 -0.92 5.52
C SER A 34 12.20 -0.69 4.64
N LEU A 35 13.07 -1.68 4.60
CA LEU A 35 14.20 -1.74 3.68
C LEU A 35 13.89 -2.73 2.57
N ARG A 36 14.12 -2.33 1.32
CA ARG A 36 13.98 -3.20 0.15
C ARG A 36 15.34 -3.52 -0.45
N PHE A 37 15.53 -4.77 -0.78
CA PHE A 37 16.74 -5.29 -1.43
C PHE A 37 16.34 -6.16 -2.62
N SER A 38 17.20 -6.18 -3.64
CA SER A 38 17.10 -7.11 -4.74
C SER A 38 17.60 -8.50 -4.31
N PRO A 39 17.14 -9.61 -4.92
CA PRO A 39 17.77 -10.92 -4.74
C PRO A 39 19.29 -10.91 -5.01
N SER A 40 19.75 -10.08 -5.95
CA SER A 40 21.18 -9.90 -6.24
C SER A 40 21.98 -9.30 -5.08
N ASP A 41 21.30 -8.64 -4.13
CA ASP A 41 21.96 -8.03 -2.97
C ASP A 41 22.18 -9.04 -1.83
N ILE A 42 21.58 -10.24 -1.88
CA ILE A 42 21.65 -11.26 -0.81
C ILE A 42 23.09 -11.54 -0.36
N PRO A 43 24.07 -11.75 -1.26
CA PRO A 43 25.45 -12.04 -0.84
C PRO A 43 26.09 -10.91 -0.03
N THR A 44 25.71 -9.66 -0.29
CA THR A 44 26.26 -8.46 0.38
C THR A 44 25.34 -7.88 1.45
N LEU A 45 24.21 -8.55 1.72
CA LEU A 45 23.16 -8.06 2.60
C LEU A 45 23.68 -7.78 4.02
N PRO A 46 24.51 -8.64 4.66
CA PRO A 46 25.04 -8.35 5.99
C PRO A 46 25.85 -7.04 6.05
N GLN A 47 26.69 -6.78 5.05
CA GLN A 47 27.51 -5.56 5.00
C GLN A 47 26.63 -4.32 4.80
N ARG A 48 25.64 -4.41 3.90
CA ARG A 48 24.67 -3.33 3.67
C ARG A 48 23.85 -3.01 4.92
N LEU A 49 23.38 -4.04 5.63
CA LEU A 49 22.63 -3.86 6.87
C LEU A 49 23.50 -3.22 7.97
N ARG A 50 24.77 -3.62 8.11
CA ARG A 50 25.71 -2.95 9.03
C ARG A 50 25.90 -1.47 8.68
N LYS A 51 26.09 -1.15 7.39
CA LYS A 51 26.22 0.24 6.93
C LYS A 51 24.97 1.08 7.25
N ILE A 52 23.78 0.49 7.15
CA ILE A 52 22.53 1.16 7.54
C ILE A 52 22.46 1.31 9.06
N ALA A 53 22.83 0.29 9.82
CA ALA A 53 22.80 0.30 11.29
C ALA A 53 23.74 1.36 11.89
N GLN A 54 24.88 1.62 11.25
CA GLN A 54 25.80 2.71 11.61
C GLN A 54 25.16 4.10 11.49
N ASN A 55 24.16 4.27 10.61
CA ASN A 55 23.41 5.51 10.49
C ASN A 55 22.23 5.55 11.47
N ARG A 56 22.51 5.94 12.71
CA ARG A 56 21.53 5.97 13.81
C ARG A 56 20.30 6.83 13.49
N SER A 57 20.47 8.00 12.87
CA SER A 57 19.35 8.90 12.55
C SER A 57 18.37 8.26 11.56
N ARG A 58 18.90 7.57 10.53
CA ARG A 58 18.09 6.81 9.57
C ARG A 58 17.35 5.66 10.23
N VAL A 59 18.01 4.88 11.10
CA VAL A 59 17.37 3.79 11.85
C VAL A 59 16.25 4.32 12.74
N CYS A 60 16.48 5.41 13.47
CA CYS A 60 15.46 6.04 14.31
C CYS A 60 14.29 6.59 13.48
N ALA A 61 14.54 7.13 12.28
CA ALA A 61 13.49 7.58 11.39
C ALA A 61 12.62 6.40 10.89
N LEU A 62 13.25 5.30 10.48
CA LEU A 62 12.57 4.08 10.04
C LEU A 62 11.73 3.48 11.17
N ARG A 63 12.27 3.37 12.39
CA ARG A 63 11.54 2.87 13.56
C ARG A 63 10.34 3.75 13.94
N ARG A 64 10.51 5.08 13.92
CA ARG A 64 9.39 6.01 14.15
C ARG A 64 8.32 5.93 13.07
N ALA A 65 8.71 5.71 11.82
CA ALA A 65 7.75 5.44 10.75
C ALA A 65 7.03 4.10 10.96
N ALA A 66 7.77 3.05 11.29
CA ALA A 66 7.25 1.73 11.60
C ALA A 66 6.19 1.76 12.71
N ALA A 67 6.47 2.45 13.82
CA ALA A 67 5.52 2.60 14.94
C ALA A 67 4.21 3.28 14.51
N ARG A 68 4.26 4.25 13.59
CA ARG A 68 3.06 4.88 13.03
C ARG A 68 2.22 3.84 12.28
N TYR A 69 2.81 3.08 11.37
CA TYR A 69 2.05 2.15 10.53
C TYR A 69 1.73 0.79 11.18
N ALA A 70 2.21 0.52 12.40
CA ALA A 70 2.03 -0.77 13.08
C ALA A 70 0.55 -1.17 13.21
N ARG A 71 -0.32 -0.23 13.60
CA ARG A 71 -1.77 -0.48 13.74
C ARG A 71 -2.45 -0.89 12.44
N ALA A 72 -1.95 -0.42 11.30
CA ALA A 72 -2.51 -0.76 9.99
C ALA A 72 -2.28 -2.22 9.59
N LEU A 73 -1.32 -2.90 10.23
CA LEU A 73 -0.99 -4.30 9.99
C LEU A 73 -1.45 -5.22 11.14
N MET A 74 -2.12 -4.67 12.14
CA MET A 74 -2.64 -5.39 13.32
C MET A 74 -4.12 -5.71 13.13
N TRP A 75 -4.48 -6.97 13.36
CA TRP A 75 -5.86 -7.47 13.25
C TRP A 75 -6.66 -7.29 14.54
N GLU A 76 -6.04 -7.54 15.69
CA GLU A 76 -6.64 -7.35 17.01
C GLU A 76 -6.73 -5.86 17.38
N PRO A 77 -7.71 -5.43 18.18
CA PRO A 77 -7.78 -4.07 18.72
C PRO A 77 -6.47 -3.69 19.46
N PRO A 78 -5.95 -2.46 19.30
CA PRO A 78 -6.52 -1.31 18.58
C PRO A 78 -6.15 -1.25 17.08
N GLY A 79 -5.84 -2.39 16.46
CA GLY A 79 -5.50 -2.53 15.06
C GLY A 79 -6.63 -2.20 14.09
N ILE A 80 -6.25 -1.85 12.86
CA ILE A 80 -7.18 -1.42 11.80
C ILE A 80 -6.99 -2.22 10.49
N ALA A 81 -6.35 -3.39 10.55
CA ALA A 81 -6.07 -4.19 9.34
C ALA A 81 -7.33 -4.57 8.55
N TYR A 82 -8.46 -4.80 9.22
CA TYR A 82 -9.73 -5.07 8.54
C TYR A 82 -10.21 -3.88 7.69
N HIS A 83 -10.13 -2.65 8.23
CA HIS A 83 -10.44 -1.44 7.47
C HIS A 83 -9.48 -1.27 6.29
N MET A 84 -8.18 -1.52 6.50
CA MET A 84 -7.19 -1.48 5.42
C MET A 84 -7.49 -2.50 4.33
N LEU A 85 -7.93 -3.71 4.68
CA LEU A 85 -8.35 -4.73 3.72
C LEU A 85 -9.55 -4.25 2.88
N GLN A 86 -10.59 -3.72 3.53
CA GLN A 86 -11.76 -3.19 2.82
C GLN A 86 -11.36 -2.11 1.82
N VAL A 87 -10.50 -1.17 2.23
CA VAL A 87 -9.98 -0.10 1.37
C VAL A 87 -9.18 -0.67 0.20
N SER A 88 -8.23 -1.58 0.44
CA SER A 88 -7.43 -2.20 -0.64
C SER A 88 -8.30 -2.94 -1.65
N LEU A 89 -9.30 -3.70 -1.18
CA LEU A 89 -10.24 -4.41 -2.06
C LEU A 89 -11.07 -3.43 -2.90
N CYS A 90 -11.57 -2.34 -2.29
CA CYS A 90 -12.31 -1.31 -2.98
C CYS A 90 -11.46 -0.62 -4.07
N GLN A 91 -10.20 -0.27 -3.77
CA GLN A 91 -9.28 0.30 -4.75
C GLN A 91 -9.06 -0.64 -5.92
N ARG A 92 -8.76 -1.91 -5.65
CA ARG A 92 -8.52 -2.92 -6.69
C ARG A 92 -9.76 -3.16 -7.55
N ALA A 93 -10.94 -3.20 -6.94
CA ALA A 93 -12.21 -3.29 -7.65
C ALA A 93 -12.41 -2.09 -8.59
N LEU A 94 -12.21 -0.85 -8.10
CA LEU A 94 -12.33 0.36 -8.91
C LEU A 94 -11.33 0.39 -10.08
N ILE A 95 -10.06 0.05 -9.84
CA ILE A 95 -9.04 0.00 -10.90
C ILE A 95 -9.43 -1.02 -11.97
N ARG A 96 -9.89 -2.21 -11.56
CA ARG A 96 -10.33 -3.24 -12.50
C ARG A 96 -11.50 -2.77 -13.35
N ILE A 97 -12.48 -2.13 -12.70
CA ILE A 97 -13.66 -1.58 -13.37
C ILE A 97 -13.28 -0.54 -14.42
N LEU A 98 -12.44 0.44 -14.05
CA LEU A 98 -12.01 1.51 -14.96
C LEU A 98 -11.26 0.94 -16.16
N ARG A 99 -10.38 -0.05 -15.94
CA ARG A 99 -9.66 -0.72 -17.04
C ARG A 99 -10.59 -1.45 -18.00
N VAL A 100 -11.63 -2.12 -17.49
CA VAL A 100 -12.65 -2.76 -18.33
C VAL A 100 -13.38 -1.70 -19.16
N GLN A 101 -13.80 -0.59 -18.54
CA GLN A 101 -14.46 0.50 -19.25
C GLN A 101 -13.58 1.08 -20.36
N GLU A 102 -12.30 1.39 -20.07
CA GLU A 102 -11.37 1.88 -21.08
C GLU A 102 -11.11 0.87 -22.22
N ALA A 103 -11.07 -0.43 -21.90
CA ALA A 103 -10.92 -1.48 -22.91
C ALA A 103 -12.18 -1.58 -23.80
N THR A 104 -13.37 -1.45 -23.21
CA THR A 104 -14.63 -1.41 -23.95
C THR A 104 -14.70 -0.18 -24.86
N MET A 105 -14.34 1.01 -24.37
CA MET A 105 -14.32 2.25 -25.17
C MET A 105 -13.29 2.18 -26.31
N ARG A 106 -12.11 1.60 -26.09
CA ARG A 106 -11.10 1.38 -27.15
C ARG A 106 -11.52 0.31 -28.17
N GLY A 107 -12.40 -0.61 -27.78
CA GLY A 107 -12.87 -1.74 -28.58
C GLY A 107 -14.24 -1.54 -29.23
N GLU A 108 -14.74 -0.30 -29.38
CA GLU A 108 -16.09 0.06 -29.89
C GLU A 108 -16.42 -0.36 -31.34
N ARG A 109 -15.85 -1.45 -31.86
CA ARG A 109 -16.47 -2.28 -32.91
C ARG A 109 -16.83 -3.72 -32.48
N ALA A 110 -16.41 -4.20 -31.32
CA ALA A 110 -16.63 -5.59 -30.91
C ALA A 110 -17.43 -5.69 -29.59
N ARG A 111 -18.76 -5.75 -29.73
CA ARG A 111 -19.76 -6.10 -28.70
C ARG A 111 -19.85 -5.18 -27.48
N ARG A 112 -20.93 -4.38 -27.48
CA ARG A 112 -21.53 -3.71 -26.33
C ARG A 112 -21.94 -4.74 -25.25
N GLN A 113 -21.00 -5.24 -24.44
CA GLN A 113 -21.35 -6.00 -23.25
C GLN A 113 -21.77 -5.02 -22.17
N SER A 114 -23.07 -5.01 -21.85
CA SER A 114 -23.60 -4.25 -20.73
C SER A 114 -22.94 -4.74 -19.44
N LEU A 115 -22.30 -3.84 -18.70
CA LEU A 115 -21.74 -4.15 -17.39
C LEU A 115 -22.85 -4.72 -16.48
N PRO A 116 -22.56 -5.74 -15.65
CA PRO A 116 -23.56 -6.33 -14.75
C PRO A 116 -24.20 -5.29 -13.82
N ALA A 117 -25.48 -5.44 -13.45
CA ALA A 117 -26.18 -4.47 -12.60
C ALA A 117 -25.47 -4.19 -11.26
N TRP A 118 -24.85 -5.20 -10.66
CA TRP A 118 -24.08 -5.08 -9.40
C TRP A 118 -22.84 -4.18 -9.54
N HIS A 119 -22.36 -3.95 -10.76
CA HIS A 119 -21.16 -3.16 -11.03
C HIS A 119 -21.31 -1.70 -10.57
N LYS A 120 -22.47 -1.08 -10.82
CA LYS A 120 -22.75 0.29 -10.37
C LYS A 120 -22.78 0.38 -8.84
N CYS A 121 -23.39 -0.60 -8.18
CA CYS A 121 -23.43 -0.67 -6.72
C CYS A 121 -22.02 -0.85 -6.12
N ALA A 122 -21.23 -1.78 -6.64
CA ALA A 122 -19.86 -2.01 -6.18
C ALA A 122 -19.00 -0.74 -6.33
N LEU A 123 -19.16 -0.01 -7.44
CA LEU A 123 -18.45 1.26 -7.68
C LEU A 123 -18.86 2.35 -6.68
N MET A 124 -20.15 2.49 -6.40
CA MET A 124 -20.66 3.48 -5.44
C MET A 124 -20.15 3.20 -4.03
N THR A 125 -20.26 1.94 -3.57
CA THR A 125 -19.76 1.51 -2.26
C THR A 125 -18.26 1.72 -2.14
N ALA A 126 -17.49 1.31 -3.14
CA ALA A 126 -16.05 1.50 -3.14
C ALA A 126 -15.66 2.99 -3.13
N LYS A 127 -16.32 3.84 -3.93
CA LYS A 127 -16.08 5.29 -3.91
C LYS A 127 -16.39 5.92 -2.55
N HIS A 128 -17.46 5.49 -1.90
CA HIS A 128 -17.85 6.00 -0.59
C HIS A 128 -16.81 5.64 0.49
N LEU A 129 -16.44 4.36 0.57
CA LEU A 129 -15.42 3.87 1.52
C LEU A 129 -14.06 4.55 1.29
N MET A 130 -13.68 4.78 0.03
CA MET A 130 -12.46 5.49 -0.32
C MET A 130 -12.46 6.96 0.13
N LYS A 131 -13.59 7.66 -0.04
CA LYS A 131 -13.74 9.04 0.43
C LYS A 131 -13.67 9.13 1.95
N ALA A 132 -14.34 8.23 2.66
CA ALA A 132 -14.30 8.14 4.11
C ALA A 132 -12.85 7.90 4.60
N HIS A 133 -12.14 6.96 3.99
CA HIS A 133 -10.73 6.69 4.32
C HIS A 133 -9.82 7.90 4.05
N ALA A 134 -10.02 8.62 2.94
CA ALA A 134 -9.24 9.82 2.62
C ALA A 134 -9.53 11.00 3.56
N ALA A 135 -10.71 11.04 4.19
CA ALA A 135 -11.04 12.00 5.24
C ALA A 135 -10.37 11.60 6.56
N ASP A 136 -10.42 10.32 6.94
CA ASP A 136 -9.78 9.80 8.15
C ASP A 136 -8.24 9.91 8.10
N GLN A 137 -7.60 9.60 6.96
CA GLN A 137 -6.17 9.82 6.78
C GLN A 137 -5.71 11.28 7.02
N ARG A 138 -6.62 12.25 6.87
CA ARG A 138 -6.32 13.66 7.14
C ARG A 138 -6.53 14.06 8.60
N SER A 139 -7.37 13.34 9.35
CA SER A 139 -7.67 13.66 10.76
C SER A 139 -6.84 12.84 11.75
N THR A 140 -6.49 11.59 11.45
CA THR A 140 -5.85 10.66 12.41
C THR A 140 -4.38 10.36 12.11
N TRP A 141 -3.85 10.76 10.95
CA TRP A 141 -2.46 10.48 10.55
C TRP A 141 -1.76 11.78 10.12
N PRO A 142 -0.55 12.11 10.61
CA PRO A 142 0.15 13.31 10.18
C PRO A 142 0.38 13.24 8.66
N ALA A 143 -0.23 14.21 7.97
CA ALA A 143 -0.44 14.35 6.53
C ALA A 143 0.53 13.58 5.62
N ILE A 144 0.03 12.53 4.96
CA ILE A 144 0.66 11.91 3.79
C ILE A 144 -0.04 12.50 2.57
N ARG A 145 0.58 13.49 1.91
CA ARG A 145 0.15 13.88 0.56
C ARG A 145 0.42 12.70 -0.38
N PRO A 146 -0.56 12.19 -1.14
CA PRO A 146 -0.29 11.25 -2.22
C PRO A 146 0.62 11.96 -3.25
N PRO A 147 1.62 11.27 -3.84
CA PRO A 147 2.38 11.85 -4.93
C PRO A 147 1.45 12.18 -6.10
N PRO A 148 1.65 13.30 -6.81
CA PRO A 148 0.83 13.66 -7.96
C PRO A 148 1.01 12.58 -9.04
N TYR A 149 -0.07 11.87 -9.34
CA TYR A 149 -0.15 10.92 -10.43
C TYR A 149 -0.28 11.70 -11.74
N ASN A 150 0.80 12.34 -12.18
CA ASN A 150 1.05 12.85 -13.54
C ASN A 150 2.31 13.73 -13.54
N GLN A 151 3.46 13.12 -13.79
CA GLN A 151 4.55 13.80 -14.49
C GLN A 151 5.01 12.86 -15.59
N LYS A 152 4.74 13.22 -16.84
CA LYS A 152 5.33 12.55 -18.00
C LYS A 152 6.84 12.78 -17.95
N PRO A 153 7.67 11.77 -18.26
CA PRO A 153 9.10 11.99 -18.43
C PRO A 153 9.32 12.97 -19.58
N SER A 154 10.09 14.03 -19.30
CA SER A 154 10.68 14.94 -20.29
C SER A 154 12.02 14.37 -20.73
#